data_AF-A0A285NSX0-F1
#
_entry.id   AF-A0A285NSX0-F1
#
_cell.length_a   1.000
_cell.length_b   1.000
_cell.length_c   1.000
_cell.angle_alpha   90.00
_cell.angle_beta   90.00
_cell.angle_gamma   90.00
#
_symmetry.space_group_name_H-M   'P 1'
#
loop_
_entity.id
_entity.type
_entity.pdbx_description
1 polymer ?
#
loop_
_entity_poly.entity_id
_entity_poly.type
_entity_poly.pdbx_seq_one_letter_code
_entity_poly.pdbx_strand_id
1 'polypeptide(L)'
;MSGDDGRFVGRREVLAALGAAALAPTADEVLGLSGASAPSPEHAPMTTGEADATLRVRTYPRLASAADRWSGWSLATLAAHGAVGDALDAVATYAQSERDGLSAVDWKLEAGAGVSLPPGLDAPTLIERFAETVRERDPDAEHACHLLLWSEPLNFRIGYGYTRSDVAAAAEGAYTIANVGATERWDGRAVTKNMAIHETLHAFLTGEDAEAVIGHSCEHNLGAVRHVGDGIAEVTPMATAYAGRSTPMDETTWSGRGCRDPDAFYRHDGVDGVDEWRHTTELSEGTLDAAARYVEHQLTGD
;
A
#
# COMPACT_ATOMS: atom_id res chain seq x y z
N MET A 1 23.44 -26.61 7.21
CA MET A 1 22.12 -27.22 6.94
C MET A 1 21.37 -26.20 6.11
N SER A 2 21.17 -26.46 4.82
CA SER A 2 20.44 -25.56 3.92
C SER A 2 18.96 -25.64 4.27
N GLY A 3 18.44 -24.62 4.94
CA GLY A 3 17.01 -24.40 5.09
C GLY A 3 16.54 -23.65 3.86
N ASP A 4 15.56 -24.22 3.18
CA ASP A 4 14.90 -23.71 1.99
C ASP A 4 14.28 -22.32 2.29
N ASP A 5 14.87 -21.27 1.73
CA ASP A 5 14.52 -19.86 1.95
C ASP A 5 13.35 -19.46 1.03
N GLY A 6 12.32 -18.85 1.63
CA GLY A 6 11.30 -18.08 0.92
C GLY A 6 10.45 -18.87 -0.08
N ARG A 7 9.34 -19.47 0.38
CA ARG A 7 8.31 -19.94 -0.56
C ARG A 7 7.53 -18.74 -1.09
N PHE A 8 7.66 -18.49 -2.40
CA PHE A 8 6.82 -17.59 -3.17
C PHE A 8 5.35 -17.95 -3.00
N VAL A 9 4.51 -16.96 -2.67
CA VAL A 9 3.06 -17.13 -2.56
C VAL A 9 2.42 -16.29 -3.65
N GLY A 10 1.90 -16.94 -4.69
CA GLY A 10 1.24 -16.24 -5.79
C GLY A 10 -0.18 -15.78 -5.42
N ARG A 11 -0.75 -14.87 -6.21
CA ARG A 11 -2.14 -14.34 -6.12
C ARG A 11 -3.19 -15.39 -5.71
N ARG A 12 -3.07 -16.61 -6.23
CA ARG A 12 -3.99 -17.73 -5.98
C ARG A 12 -3.90 -18.30 -4.57
N GLU A 13 -2.72 -18.34 -3.96
CA GLU A 13 -2.52 -18.87 -2.61
C GLU A 13 -2.93 -17.83 -1.55
N VAL A 14 -2.72 -16.53 -1.80
CA VAL A 14 -3.26 -15.44 -0.95
C VAL A 14 -4.79 -15.44 -0.95
N LEU A 15 -5.41 -15.52 -2.13
CA LEU A 15 -6.87 -15.62 -2.25
C LEU A 15 -7.44 -16.92 -1.67
N ALA A 16 -6.73 -18.05 -1.79
CA ALA A 16 -7.13 -19.31 -1.17
C ALA A 16 -7.03 -19.27 0.36
N ALA A 17 -6.01 -18.62 0.92
CA ALA A 17 -5.87 -18.44 2.37
C ALA A 17 -6.97 -17.53 2.94
N LEU A 18 -7.33 -16.45 2.24
CA LEU A 18 -8.43 -15.56 2.61
C LEU A 18 -9.80 -16.22 2.44
N GLY A 19 -10.01 -16.99 1.38
CA GLY A 19 -11.22 -17.77 1.15
C GLY A 19 -11.43 -18.90 2.17
N ALA A 20 -10.35 -19.57 2.60
CA ALA A 20 -10.40 -20.60 3.64
C ALA A 20 -10.68 -20.02 5.04
N ALA A 21 -10.23 -18.80 5.33
CA ALA A 21 -10.55 -18.10 6.57
C ALA A 21 -12.00 -17.59 6.61
N ALA A 22 -12.60 -17.25 5.46
CA ALA A 22 -14.00 -16.86 5.35
C ALA A 22 -15.00 -18.04 5.35
N LEU A 23 -14.52 -19.27 5.15
CA LEU A 23 -15.34 -20.49 5.08
C LEU A 23 -15.08 -21.47 6.24
N ALA A 24 -14.51 -21.02 7.37
CA ALA A 24 -14.52 -21.82 8.58
C ALA A 24 -15.98 -22.11 8.98
N PRO A 25 -16.49 -23.34 8.85
CA PRO A 25 -17.84 -23.64 9.26
C PRO A 25 -17.85 -23.70 10.79
N THR A 26 -18.82 -23.02 11.40
CA THR A 26 -19.33 -23.48 12.69
C THR A 26 -19.81 -24.91 12.47
N ALA A 27 -19.28 -25.82 13.26
CA ALA A 27 -19.59 -27.24 13.16
C ALA A 27 -21.04 -27.49 13.61
N ASP A 28 -21.99 -27.35 12.69
CA ASP A 28 -23.20 -28.17 12.57
C ASP A 28 -23.98 -27.75 11.32
N GLU A 29 -23.80 -28.44 10.20
CA GLU A 29 -24.92 -28.85 9.33
C GLU A 29 -24.43 -29.80 8.24
N VAL A 30 -24.88 -31.05 8.39
CA VAL A 30 -24.77 -32.13 7.43
C VAL A 30 -25.93 -31.99 6.44
N LEU A 31 -25.63 -31.88 5.14
CA LEU A 31 -26.19 -32.66 4.02
C LEU A 31 -26.19 -31.86 2.71
N GLY A 32 -25.38 -32.33 1.77
CA GLY A 32 -25.67 -32.40 0.34
C GLY A 32 -26.00 -31.11 -0.39
N LEU A 33 -25.15 -30.75 -1.36
CA LEU A 33 -25.59 -30.61 -2.75
C LEU A 33 -24.38 -30.68 -3.69
N SER A 34 -24.59 -31.45 -4.74
CA SER A 34 -23.70 -31.83 -5.82
C SER A 34 -23.65 -30.73 -6.89
N GLY A 35 -22.48 -30.57 -7.53
CA GLY A 35 -22.40 -30.12 -8.92
C GLY A 35 -21.85 -28.71 -9.14
N ALA A 36 -20.55 -28.61 -9.43
CA ALA A 36 -20.02 -27.57 -10.31
C ALA A 36 -18.77 -28.12 -11.03
N SER A 37 -18.92 -28.33 -12.33
CA SER A 37 -17.89 -28.81 -13.25
C SER A 37 -16.65 -27.93 -13.21
N ALA A 38 -15.48 -28.55 -13.06
CA ALA A 38 -14.20 -27.90 -13.29
C ALA A 38 -14.03 -27.58 -14.79
N PRO A 39 -13.65 -26.35 -15.16
CA PRO A 39 -13.17 -26.08 -16.52
C PRO A 39 -11.75 -26.64 -16.71
N SER A 40 -11.55 -27.36 -17.82
CA SER A 40 -10.26 -27.90 -18.25
C SER A 40 -9.21 -26.80 -18.49
N PRO A 41 -7.92 -27.07 -18.23
CA PRO A 41 -6.84 -26.12 -18.44
C PRO A 41 -6.27 -26.31 -19.85
N GLU A 42 -6.73 -25.53 -20.82
CA GLU A 42 -6.06 -25.47 -22.12
C GLU A 42 -5.98 -24.02 -22.59
N HIS A 43 -4.73 -23.57 -22.79
CA HIS A 43 -4.29 -22.33 -23.44
C HIS A 43 -4.32 -21.05 -22.59
N ALA A 44 -3.27 -20.88 -21.78
CA ALA A 44 -2.70 -19.55 -21.51
C ALA A 44 -1.28 -19.52 -22.13
N PRO A 45 -0.97 -18.57 -23.02
CA PRO A 45 0.39 -18.44 -23.54
C PRO A 45 1.31 -18.01 -22.38
N MET A 46 2.28 -18.85 -22.03
CA MET A 46 3.44 -18.42 -21.26
C MET A 46 4.26 -17.49 -22.15
N THR A 47 4.07 -16.18 -21.99
CA THR A 47 5.04 -15.19 -22.45
C THR A 47 6.22 -15.23 -21.49
N THR A 48 7.27 -15.94 -21.87
CA THR A 48 8.59 -15.92 -21.20
C THR A 48 9.40 -14.69 -21.66
N GLY A 49 8.78 -13.52 -21.64
CA GLY A 49 9.47 -12.24 -21.84
C GLY A 49 9.99 -11.74 -20.49
N GLU A 50 11.19 -11.19 -20.46
CA GLU A 50 11.68 -10.43 -19.31
C GLU A 50 10.85 -9.15 -19.21
N ALA A 51 10.34 -8.82 -18.02
CA ALA A 51 9.53 -7.61 -17.83
C ALA A 51 10.41 -6.36 -17.98
N ASP A 52 9.85 -5.31 -18.59
CA ASP A 52 10.54 -4.03 -18.79
C ASP A 52 10.81 -3.31 -17.45
N ALA A 53 9.94 -3.54 -16.47
CA ALA A 53 10.10 -3.06 -15.09
C ALA A 53 9.42 -4.01 -14.10
N THR A 54 9.84 -3.98 -12.83
CA THR A 54 9.16 -4.71 -11.74
C THR A 54 8.99 -3.84 -10.49
N LEU A 55 7.76 -3.60 -10.07
CA LEU A 55 7.45 -3.01 -8.78
C LEU A 55 7.62 -4.05 -7.67
N ARG A 56 8.43 -3.78 -6.65
CA ARG A 56 8.70 -4.73 -5.56
C ARG A 56 8.33 -4.13 -4.22
N VAL A 57 7.40 -4.76 -3.51
CA VAL A 57 7.02 -4.37 -2.16
C VAL A 57 7.10 -5.56 -1.22
N ARG A 58 7.67 -5.36 -0.04
CA ARG A 58 7.62 -6.32 1.06
C ARG A 58 7.03 -5.66 2.29
N THR A 59 6.06 -6.32 2.88
CA THR A 59 5.30 -5.81 4.02
C THR A 59 5.62 -6.58 5.29
N TYR A 60 5.67 -5.88 6.42
CA TYR A 60 6.11 -6.46 7.69
C TYR A 60 5.15 -6.06 8.81
N PRO A 61 4.52 -6.99 9.53
CA PRO A 61 3.71 -6.63 10.68
C PRO A 61 4.60 -6.35 11.90
N ARG A 62 4.10 -5.50 12.80
CA ARG A 62 4.69 -5.39 14.14
C ARG A 62 4.44 -6.67 14.95
N LEU A 63 5.50 -7.16 15.60
CA LEU A 63 5.39 -8.16 16.67
C LEU A 63 5.23 -7.47 18.03
N ALA A 64 4.16 -7.81 18.74
CA ALA A 64 4.03 -7.43 20.15
C ALA A 64 4.95 -8.27 21.06
N SER A 65 5.26 -9.50 20.65
CA SER A 65 6.25 -10.37 21.31
C SER A 65 6.91 -11.29 20.28
N ALA A 66 8.17 -11.67 20.51
CA ALA A 66 9.00 -12.41 19.56
C ALA A 66 8.64 -13.91 19.39
N ALA A 67 7.49 -14.38 19.91
CA ALA A 67 7.20 -15.81 20.03
C ALA A 67 6.76 -16.51 18.73
N ASP A 68 6.30 -15.78 17.72
CA ASP A 68 5.91 -16.34 16.41
C ASP A 68 6.13 -15.33 15.28
N ARG A 69 6.80 -15.72 14.20
CA ARG A 69 7.08 -14.86 13.04
C ARG A 69 5.82 -14.46 12.25
N TRP A 70 4.74 -15.25 12.36
CA TRP A 70 3.43 -14.94 11.79
C TRP A 70 2.52 -14.20 12.77
N SER A 71 2.92 -14.07 14.05
CA SER A 71 2.21 -13.15 14.94
C SER A 71 2.29 -11.73 14.40
N GLY A 72 1.29 -10.90 14.68
CA GLY A 72 1.19 -9.55 14.12
C GLY A 72 0.38 -9.43 12.83
N TRP A 73 0.18 -10.52 12.06
CA TRP A 73 -0.75 -10.55 10.91
C TRP A 73 -2.23 -10.61 11.32
N SER A 74 -2.69 -9.54 11.97
CA SER A 74 -4.12 -9.28 12.21
C SER A 74 -4.94 -9.13 10.92
N LEU A 75 -6.28 -9.14 11.02
CA LEU A 75 -7.16 -8.80 9.91
C LEU A 75 -6.85 -7.42 9.31
N ALA A 76 -6.38 -6.48 10.14
CA ALA A 76 -6.04 -5.14 9.69
C ALA A 76 -4.79 -5.10 8.82
N THR A 77 -3.73 -5.75 9.29
CA THR A 77 -2.48 -5.88 8.53
C THR A 77 -2.68 -6.70 7.25
N LEU A 78 -3.54 -7.73 7.27
CA LEU A 78 -3.87 -8.51 6.07
C LEU A 78 -4.65 -7.68 5.04
N ALA A 79 -5.61 -6.87 5.49
CA ALA A 79 -6.35 -5.99 4.60
C ALA A 79 -5.47 -4.88 4.01
N ALA A 80 -4.58 -4.30 4.81
CA ALA A 80 -3.58 -3.34 4.35
C ALA A 80 -2.65 -3.96 3.29
N HIS A 81 -2.12 -5.16 3.55
CA HIS A 81 -1.29 -5.90 2.60
C HIS A 81 -2.04 -6.17 1.28
N GLY A 82 -3.26 -6.69 1.35
CA GLY A 82 -4.08 -6.93 0.14
C GLY A 82 -4.31 -5.65 -0.67
N ALA A 83 -4.63 -4.55 0.01
CA ALA A 83 -4.88 -3.26 -0.64
C ALA A 83 -3.64 -2.70 -1.35
N VAL A 84 -2.44 -2.92 -0.80
CA VAL A 84 -1.18 -2.59 -1.48
C VAL A 84 -1.03 -3.41 -2.77
N GLY A 85 -1.34 -4.70 -2.74
CA GLY A 85 -1.28 -5.56 -3.94
C GLY A 85 -2.22 -5.08 -5.05
N ASP A 86 -3.45 -4.73 -4.69
CA ASP A 86 -4.43 -4.19 -5.64
C ASP A 86 -3.97 -2.85 -6.25
N ALA A 87 -3.31 -1.99 -5.45
CA ALA A 87 -2.75 -0.73 -5.93
C ALA A 87 -1.55 -0.94 -6.87
N LEU A 88 -0.66 -1.89 -6.59
CA LEU A 88 0.44 -2.25 -7.48
C LEU A 88 -0.07 -2.79 -8.82
N ASP A 89 -1.12 -3.61 -8.79
CA ASP A 89 -1.77 -4.13 -10.00
C ASP A 89 -2.37 -3.00 -10.85
N ALA A 90 -3.02 -2.02 -10.21
CA ALA A 90 -3.56 -0.85 -10.89
C ALA A 90 -2.46 0.00 -11.55
N VAL A 91 -1.34 0.27 -10.86
CA VAL A 91 -0.21 1.01 -11.42
C VAL A 91 0.42 0.25 -12.58
N ALA A 92 0.70 -1.05 -12.42
CA ALA A 92 1.30 -1.87 -13.46
C ALA A 92 0.40 -1.94 -14.71
N THR A 93 -0.91 -2.14 -14.51
CA THR A 93 -1.89 -2.17 -15.61
C THR A 93 -1.94 -0.84 -16.34
N TYR A 94 -2.01 0.29 -15.61
CA TYR A 94 -2.04 1.61 -16.21
C TYR A 94 -0.74 1.93 -16.95
N ALA A 95 0.42 1.61 -16.37
CA ALA A 95 1.71 1.84 -17.01
C ALA A 95 1.83 1.08 -18.34
N GLN A 96 1.39 -0.18 -18.39
CA GLN A 96 1.37 -0.96 -19.63
C GLN A 96 0.40 -0.42 -20.68
N SER A 97 -0.73 0.17 -20.27
CA SER A 97 -1.73 0.66 -21.22
C SER A 97 -1.43 2.06 -21.75
N GLU A 98 -0.85 2.93 -20.92
CA GLU A 98 -0.70 4.36 -21.22
C GLU A 98 0.74 4.81 -21.50
N ARG A 99 1.76 3.98 -21.29
CA ARG A 99 3.16 4.34 -21.56
C ARG A 99 3.70 3.63 -22.79
N ASP A 100 4.08 4.44 -23.78
CA ASP A 100 4.78 3.97 -24.96
C ASP A 100 6.14 3.39 -24.57
N GLY A 101 6.36 2.11 -24.90
CA GLY A 101 7.63 1.42 -24.61
C GLY A 101 7.61 0.50 -23.39
N LEU A 102 6.55 0.53 -22.57
CA LEU A 102 6.32 -0.44 -21.49
C LEU A 102 5.39 -1.56 -21.98
N SER A 103 5.97 -2.59 -22.58
CA SER A 103 5.24 -3.75 -23.07
C SER A 103 4.87 -4.76 -21.97
N ALA A 104 5.64 -4.80 -20.88
CA ALA A 104 5.38 -5.64 -19.72
C ALA A 104 5.91 -4.99 -18.43
N VAL A 105 5.00 -4.70 -17.50
CA VAL A 105 5.33 -4.20 -16.14
C VAL A 105 4.85 -5.22 -15.12
N ASP A 106 5.77 -5.87 -14.43
CA ASP A 106 5.44 -6.84 -13.38
C ASP A 106 5.36 -6.17 -12.00
N TRP A 107 4.72 -6.86 -11.06
CA TRP A 107 4.77 -6.47 -9.66
C TRP A 107 4.91 -7.69 -8.73
N LYS A 108 5.55 -7.48 -7.58
CA LYS A 108 5.73 -8.47 -6.52
C LYS A 108 5.35 -7.87 -5.17
N LEU A 109 4.49 -8.58 -4.45
CA LEU A 109 4.15 -8.27 -3.07
C LEU A 109 4.49 -9.45 -2.18
N GLU A 110 5.35 -9.22 -1.20
CA GLU A 110 5.80 -10.25 -0.27
C GLU A 110 5.35 -9.95 1.17
N ALA A 111 4.93 -11.02 1.86
CA ALA A 111 4.64 -10.99 3.29
C ALA A 111 5.91 -11.35 4.07
N GLY A 112 6.56 -10.35 4.64
CA GLY A 112 7.75 -10.49 5.47
C GLY A 112 7.45 -11.03 6.87
N ALA A 113 8.48 -11.61 7.50
CA ALA A 113 8.42 -12.01 8.90
C ALA A 113 8.27 -10.78 9.81
N GLY A 114 7.47 -10.89 10.86
CA GLY A 114 7.21 -9.75 11.73
C GLY A 114 8.47 -9.13 12.36
N VAL A 115 8.37 -7.83 12.64
CA VAL A 115 9.45 -7.01 13.19
C VAL A 115 9.12 -6.63 14.63
N SER A 116 10.05 -6.92 15.54
CA SER A 116 9.92 -6.61 16.97
C SER A 116 10.80 -5.42 17.32
N LEU A 117 10.19 -4.23 17.40
CA LEU A 117 10.87 -3.00 17.84
C LEU A 117 10.21 -2.44 19.09
N PRO A 118 10.95 -1.67 19.93
CA PRO A 118 10.38 -1.03 21.10
C PRO A 118 9.17 -0.12 20.77
N PRO A 119 8.14 -0.07 21.63
CA PRO A 119 7.07 0.92 21.52
C PRO A 119 7.57 2.35 21.75
N GLY A 120 6.75 3.35 21.37
CA GLY A 120 6.94 4.75 21.74
C GLY A 120 8.03 5.50 20.97
N LEU A 121 8.59 4.89 19.93
CA LEU A 121 9.55 5.54 19.04
C LEU A 121 8.86 6.61 18.18
N ASP A 122 9.58 7.67 17.81
CA ASP A 122 9.13 8.55 16.72
C ASP A 122 9.39 7.91 15.35
N ALA A 123 8.74 8.44 14.31
CA ALA A 123 8.84 7.93 12.96
C ALA A 123 10.29 7.83 12.43
N PRO A 124 11.16 8.86 12.55
CA PRO A 124 12.55 8.75 12.09
C PRO A 124 13.34 7.65 12.82
N THR A 125 13.23 7.55 14.14
CA THR A 125 13.93 6.50 14.89
C THR A 125 13.38 5.11 14.56
N LEU A 126 12.07 4.99 14.37
CA LEU A 126 11.43 3.71 14.04
C LEU A 126 11.88 3.23 12.65
N ILE A 127 11.93 4.11 11.66
CA ILE A 127 12.29 3.73 10.29
C ILE A 127 13.77 3.35 10.17
N GLU A 128 14.65 4.03 10.91
CA GLU A 128 16.07 3.69 10.99
C GLU A 128 16.27 2.26 11.54
N ARG A 129 15.65 1.96 12.68
CA ARG A 129 15.77 0.62 13.29
C ARG A 129 15.11 -0.47 12.48
N PHE A 130 14.01 -0.14 11.80
CA PHE A 130 13.36 -1.06 10.89
C PHE A 130 14.27 -1.39 9.71
N ALA A 131 14.89 -0.39 9.08
CA ALA A 131 15.85 -0.60 8.00
C ALA A 131 17.04 -1.45 8.45
N GLU A 132 17.63 -1.16 9.62
CA GLU A 132 18.67 -2.01 10.22
C GLU A 132 18.21 -3.46 10.40
N THR A 133 17.00 -3.67 10.94
CA THR A 133 16.47 -5.02 11.17
C THR A 133 16.24 -5.79 9.87
N VAL A 134 15.80 -5.11 8.79
CA VAL A 134 15.62 -5.74 7.49
C VAL A 134 16.97 -6.12 6.88
N ARG A 135 17.94 -5.20 6.88
CA ARG A 135 19.29 -5.44 6.33
C ARG A 135 20.03 -6.58 7.02
N GLU A 136 19.86 -6.71 8.34
CA GLU A 136 20.45 -7.82 9.09
C GLU A 136 19.85 -9.19 8.72
N ARG A 137 18.59 -9.23 8.29
CA ARG A 137 17.87 -10.45 7.94
C ARG A 137 18.00 -10.81 6.47
N ASP A 138 18.10 -9.81 5.61
CA ASP A 138 18.15 -9.95 4.16
C ASP A 138 19.11 -8.88 3.61
N PRO A 139 20.40 -9.21 3.46
CA PRO A 139 21.38 -8.27 2.93
C PRO A 139 21.16 -7.98 1.44
N ASP A 140 20.38 -8.81 0.72
CA ASP A 140 20.08 -8.66 -0.71
C ASP A 140 18.71 -7.97 -0.94
N ALA A 141 18.19 -7.28 0.08
CA ALA A 141 16.93 -6.55 0.06
C ALA A 141 16.95 -5.27 -0.82
N GLU A 142 17.73 -5.27 -1.89
CA GLU A 142 17.90 -4.11 -2.77
C GLU A 142 16.68 -3.91 -3.67
N HIS A 143 16.44 -2.64 -4.06
CA HIS A 143 15.42 -2.24 -5.03
C HIS A 143 13.97 -2.68 -4.71
N ALA A 144 13.57 -2.58 -3.44
CA ALA A 144 12.18 -2.79 -3.01
C ALA A 144 11.69 -1.69 -2.07
N CYS A 145 10.38 -1.53 -1.99
CA CYS A 145 9.72 -0.81 -0.91
C CYS A 145 9.48 -1.78 0.26
N HIS A 146 10.07 -1.48 1.41
CA HIS A 146 9.84 -2.17 2.67
C HIS A 146 8.83 -1.38 3.50
N LEU A 147 7.61 -1.90 3.61
CA LEU A 147 6.52 -1.29 4.36
C LEU A 147 6.34 -1.96 5.73
N LEU A 148 6.60 -1.21 6.81
CA LEU A 148 6.26 -1.62 8.16
C LEU A 148 4.81 -1.27 8.50
N LEU A 149 3.98 -2.30 8.68
CA LEU A 149 2.61 -2.18 9.19
C LEU A 149 2.64 -2.10 10.71
N TRP A 150 2.87 -0.88 11.20
CA TRP A 150 3.07 -0.59 12.62
C TRP A 150 1.75 -0.56 13.38
N SER A 151 1.64 -1.38 14.43
CA SER A 151 0.45 -1.42 15.28
C SER A 151 0.71 -0.70 16.59
N GLU A 152 0.63 0.64 16.62
CA GLU A 152 0.70 1.43 17.86
C GLU A 152 -0.35 2.55 17.89
N PRO A 153 -1.58 2.25 18.31
CA PRO A 153 -2.73 3.15 18.16
C PRO A 153 -2.61 4.51 18.82
N LEU A 154 -1.77 4.64 19.85
CA LEU A 154 -1.67 5.83 20.68
C LEU A 154 -0.36 6.60 20.48
N ASN A 155 0.47 6.18 19.52
CA ASN A 155 1.75 6.84 19.27
C ASN A 155 1.63 7.96 18.23
N PHE A 156 1.24 9.13 18.72
CA PHE A 156 1.14 10.36 17.92
C PHE A 156 2.46 10.82 17.29
N ARG A 157 3.61 10.36 17.79
CA ARG A 157 4.92 10.77 17.27
C ARG A 157 5.19 10.21 15.87
N ILE A 158 4.51 9.11 15.54
CA ILE A 158 4.52 8.50 14.21
C ILE A 158 3.47 9.16 13.31
N GLY A 159 2.28 9.46 13.85
CA GLY A 159 1.13 9.81 13.02
C GLY A 159 0.59 8.58 12.29
N TYR A 160 0.03 8.76 11.08
CA TYR A 160 -0.43 7.65 10.23
C TYR A 160 0.67 6.98 9.41
N GLY A 161 1.78 7.66 9.17
CA GLY A 161 2.87 7.06 8.44
C GLY A 161 4.03 7.99 8.21
N TYR A 162 5.07 7.44 7.60
CA TYR A 162 6.30 8.13 7.27
C TYR A 162 7.10 7.32 6.25
N THR A 163 7.59 7.99 5.22
CA THR A 163 8.46 7.41 4.20
C THR A 163 9.78 8.16 4.14
N ARG A 164 10.90 7.43 4.05
CA ARG A 164 12.26 8.02 4.09
C ARG A 164 12.81 8.39 2.71
N SER A 165 12.51 7.62 1.67
CA SER A 165 12.95 7.87 0.30
C SER A 165 12.10 7.04 -0.68
N ASP A 166 12.30 7.30 -1.97
CA ASP A 166 11.90 6.41 -3.06
C ASP A 166 12.91 5.27 -3.30
N VAL A 167 12.51 4.28 -4.12
CA VAL A 167 13.29 3.07 -4.40
C VAL A 167 14.52 3.36 -5.27
N ALA A 168 14.44 4.31 -6.19
CA ALA A 168 15.51 4.60 -7.14
C ALA A 168 16.66 5.40 -6.51
N ALA A 169 16.32 6.31 -5.59
CA ALA A 169 17.29 7.13 -4.87
C ALA A 169 18.03 6.36 -3.76
N ALA A 170 17.50 5.24 -3.29
CA ALA A 170 18.09 4.45 -2.20
C ALA A 170 18.66 3.13 -2.68
N ALA A 171 19.99 3.00 -2.63
CA ALA A 171 20.70 1.75 -2.95
C ALA A 171 20.17 0.54 -2.15
N GLU A 172 19.67 0.76 -0.93
CA GLU A 172 19.16 -0.28 -0.03
C GLU A 172 17.62 -0.42 -0.07
N GLY A 173 16.96 0.19 -1.07
CA GLY A 173 15.49 0.26 -1.18
C GLY A 173 14.85 1.36 -0.35
N ALA A 174 13.54 1.52 -0.53
CA ALA A 174 12.73 2.47 0.23
C ALA A 174 12.21 1.83 1.52
N TYR A 175 12.19 2.60 2.60
CA TYR A 175 11.60 2.16 3.87
C TYR A 175 10.45 3.09 4.21
N THR A 176 9.31 2.49 4.58
CA THR A 176 8.06 3.20 4.81
C THR A 176 7.34 2.61 6.04
N ILE A 177 6.53 3.42 6.71
CA ILE A 177 5.74 3.03 7.87
C ILE A 177 4.30 3.42 7.60
N ALA A 178 3.37 2.48 7.77
CA ALA A 178 1.95 2.78 7.93
C ALA A 178 1.52 2.36 9.34
N ASN A 179 1.06 3.32 10.15
CA ASN A 179 0.57 3.06 11.50
C ASN A 179 -0.86 2.51 11.47
N VAL A 180 -1.00 1.26 11.03
CA VAL A 180 -2.26 0.51 10.97
C VAL A 180 -2.96 0.44 12.32
N GLY A 181 -2.23 0.55 13.43
CA GLY A 181 -2.84 0.61 14.76
C GLY A 181 -3.61 1.90 14.98
N ALA A 182 -3.07 3.03 14.55
CA ALA A 182 -3.72 4.33 14.71
C ALA A 182 -4.91 4.49 13.77
N THR A 183 -4.71 4.27 12.48
CA THR A 183 -5.78 4.38 11.47
C THR A 183 -6.93 3.46 11.78
N GLU A 184 -6.67 2.20 12.15
CA GLU A 184 -7.75 1.25 12.50
C GLU A 184 -8.55 1.68 13.72
N ARG A 185 -7.88 2.25 14.73
CA ARG A 185 -8.54 2.63 15.98
C ARG A 185 -9.38 3.90 15.82
N TRP A 186 -8.90 4.86 15.06
CA TRP A 186 -9.46 6.21 15.04
C TRP A 186 -10.35 6.48 13.83
N ASP A 187 -10.07 5.87 12.68
CA ASP A 187 -10.75 6.19 11.40
C ASP A 187 -11.21 4.94 10.65
N GLY A 188 -10.76 3.77 11.10
CA GLY A 188 -11.21 2.46 10.67
C GLY A 188 -10.47 1.88 9.48
N ARG A 189 -11.05 0.78 8.98
CA ARG A 189 -10.43 -0.12 8.00
C ARG A 189 -10.18 0.56 6.65
N ALA A 190 -11.04 1.48 6.22
CA ALA A 190 -10.89 2.13 4.92
C ALA A 190 -9.66 3.05 4.89
N VAL A 191 -9.50 3.91 5.90
CA VAL A 191 -8.28 4.72 6.10
C VAL A 191 -7.05 3.86 6.28
N THR A 192 -7.17 2.74 7.00
CA THR A 192 -6.05 1.79 7.18
C THR A 192 -5.50 1.28 5.84
N LYS A 193 -6.39 0.89 4.92
CA LYS A 193 -6.00 0.46 3.56
C LYS A 193 -5.38 1.61 2.78
N ASN A 194 -6.02 2.78 2.80
CA ASN A 194 -5.54 3.95 2.09
C ASN A 194 -4.16 4.39 2.56
N MET A 195 -3.90 4.43 3.87
CA MET A 195 -2.59 4.80 4.40
C MET A 195 -1.51 3.78 4.08
N ALA A 196 -1.83 2.49 4.02
CA ALA A 196 -0.86 1.49 3.55
C ALA A 196 -0.49 1.73 2.08
N ILE A 197 -1.47 2.02 1.22
CA ILE A 197 -1.24 2.38 -0.19
C ILE A 197 -0.45 3.69 -0.29
N HIS A 198 -0.85 4.72 0.44
CA HIS A 198 -0.22 6.04 0.47
C HIS A 198 1.28 5.95 0.75
N GLU A 199 1.65 5.26 1.83
CA GLU A 199 3.03 5.10 2.24
C GLU A 199 3.81 4.17 1.31
N THR A 200 3.16 3.22 0.65
CA THR A 200 3.81 2.46 -0.43
C THR A 200 4.08 3.33 -1.66
N LEU A 201 3.13 4.18 -2.06
CA LEU A 201 3.27 4.97 -3.28
C LEU A 201 4.36 6.05 -3.18
N HIS A 202 4.64 6.57 -1.98
CA HIS A 202 5.82 7.40 -1.75
C HIS A 202 7.14 6.74 -2.17
N ALA A 203 7.20 5.41 -2.20
CA ALA A 203 8.37 4.69 -2.67
C ALA A 203 8.51 4.68 -4.21
N PHE A 204 7.44 5.00 -4.92
CA PHE A 204 7.29 4.91 -6.39
C PHE A 204 6.78 6.22 -6.99
N LEU A 205 7.02 7.33 -6.32
CA LEU A 205 6.69 8.67 -6.77
C LEU A 205 7.88 9.58 -6.47
N THR A 206 8.22 10.44 -7.43
CA THR A 206 9.15 11.54 -7.18
C THR A 206 8.42 12.87 -7.29
N GLY A 207 9.00 13.92 -6.72
CA GLY A 207 8.51 15.27 -6.92
C GLY A 207 8.56 15.73 -8.39
N GLU A 208 9.49 15.19 -9.18
CA GLU A 208 9.58 15.46 -10.62
C GLU A 208 8.40 14.84 -11.37
N ASP A 209 8.09 13.57 -11.09
CA ASP A 209 6.95 12.88 -11.71
C ASP A 209 5.63 13.54 -11.30
N ALA A 210 5.51 14.00 -10.04
CA ALA A 210 4.35 14.77 -9.59
C ALA A 210 4.25 16.12 -10.34
N GLU A 211 5.35 16.86 -10.47
CA GLU A 211 5.37 18.16 -11.15
C GLU A 211 4.98 18.03 -12.62
N ALA A 212 5.37 16.95 -13.29
CA ALA A 212 4.98 16.66 -14.67
C ALA A 212 3.46 16.50 -14.86
N VAL A 213 2.73 16.06 -13.82
CA VAL A 213 1.29 15.79 -13.88
C VAL A 213 0.46 16.97 -13.41
N ILE A 214 0.84 17.60 -12.31
CA ILE A 214 0.05 18.64 -11.63
C ILE A 214 0.70 20.02 -11.58
N GLY A 215 1.89 20.18 -12.17
CA GLY A 215 2.64 21.44 -12.12
C GLY A 215 3.18 21.80 -10.73
N HIS A 216 3.17 20.83 -9.80
CA HIS A 216 3.66 20.97 -8.43
C HIS A 216 4.40 19.70 -7.98
N SER A 217 5.49 19.87 -7.24
CA SER A 217 6.33 18.75 -6.80
C SER A 217 5.86 18.04 -5.51
N CYS A 218 4.78 18.49 -4.88
CA CYS A 218 4.21 17.77 -3.73
C CYS A 218 3.35 16.60 -4.24
N GLU A 219 3.84 15.38 -4.11
CA GLU A 219 3.14 14.14 -4.49
C GLU A 219 1.79 13.93 -3.75
N HIS A 220 1.60 14.49 -2.56
CA HIS A 220 0.32 14.42 -1.85
C HIS A 220 -0.83 15.08 -2.64
N ASN A 221 -0.49 16.06 -3.47
CA ASN A 221 -1.42 16.74 -4.36
C ASN A 221 -1.86 15.83 -5.52
N LEU A 222 -1.26 14.66 -5.73
CA LEU A 222 -1.76 13.68 -6.70
C LEU A 222 -3.05 13.02 -6.21
N GLY A 223 -3.37 13.10 -4.92
CA GLY A 223 -4.65 12.67 -4.37
C GLY A 223 -5.85 13.33 -5.03
N ALA A 224 -7.04 12.78 -4.80
CA ALA A 224 -8.30 13.36 -5.26
C ALA A 224 -9.36 13.29 -4.16
N VAL A 225 -10.19 14.33 -4.12
CA VAL A 225 -11.43 14.43 -3.35
C VAL A 225 -12.53 14.81 -4.34
N ARG A 226 -13.42 13.87 -4.64
CA ARG A 226 -14.43 14.04 -5.70
C ARG A 226 -15.83 13.69 -5.21
N HIS A 227 -16.86 14.36 -5.75
CA HIS A 227 -18.24 13.93 -5.52
C HIS A 227 -18.55 12.69 -6.37
N VAL A 228 -19.12 11.66 -5.75
CA VAL A 228 -19.49 10.39 -6.42
C VAL A 228 -21.00 10.09 -6.37
N GLY A 229 -21.79 11.02 -5.82
CA GLY A 229 -23.23 10.92 -5.71
C GLY A 229 -23.78 12.10 -4.92
N ASP A 230 -25.10 12.09 -4.71
CA ASP A 230 -25.77 13.14 -3.94
C ASP A 230 -25.24 13.15 -2.50
N GLY A 231 -24.46 14.18 -2.16
CA GLY A 231 -23.93 14.38 -0.81
C GLY A 231 -22.70 13.55 -0.44
N ILE A 232 -22.11 12.76 -1.35
CA ILE A 232 -20.99 11.87 -1.02
C ILE A 232 -19.69 12.37 -1.64
N ALA A 233 -18.71 12.67 -0.79
CA ALA A 233 -17.32 12.88 -1.20
C ALA A 233 -16.51 11.61 -1.03
N GLU A 234 -15.72 11.28 -2.05
CA GLU A 234 -14.80 10.15 -2.05
C GLU A 234 -13.35 10.63 -2.06
N VAL A 235 -12.55 10.07 -1.15
CA VAL A 235 -11.15 10.42 -0.93
C VAL A 235 -10.25 9.25 -1.32
N THR A 236 -9.28 9.53 -2.21
CA THR A 236 -8.31 8.53 -2.70
C THR A 236 -7.11 8.40 -1.74
N PRO A 237 -6.26 7.36 -1.89
CA PRO A 237 -5.17 7.12 -0.95
C PRO A 237 -4.21 8.29 -0.75
N MET A 238 -3.75 8.94 -1.84
CA MET A 238 -2.83 10.09 -1.73
C MET A 238 -3.45 11.34 -1.09
N ALA A 239 -4.79 11.45 -1.08
CA ALA A 239 -5.50 12.53 -0.40
C ALA A 239 -5.83 12.21 1.07
N THR A 240 -5.82 10.93 1.46
CA THR A 240 -6.38 10.46 2.75
C THR A 240 -5.73 11.11 3.97
N ALA A 241 -4.40 11.21 4.02
CA ALA A 241 -3.72 11.84 5.16
C ALA A 241 -3.95 13.36 5.25
N TYR A 242 -4.52 13.99 4.22
CA TYR A 242 -4.61 15.45 4.07
C TYR A 242 -6.04 15.94 3.89
N ALA A 243 -7.00 15.03 3.81
CA ALA A 243 -8.42 15.35 3.87
C ALA A 243 -8.79 15.68 5.33
N GLY A 244 -8.84 17.00 5.60
CA GLY A 244 -9.20 17.57 6.91
C GLY A 244 -9.00 19.09 6.94
N ARG A 245 -9.92 19.82 7.56
CA ARG A 245 -9.87 21.28 7.75
C ARG A 245 -9.87 21.64 9.24
N SER A 246 -8.90 21.14 10.00
CA SER A 246 -8.52 21.61 11.35
C SER A 246 -9.66 21.84 12.38
N THR A 247 -10.82 21.20 12.24
CA THR A 247 -12.00 21.40 13.12
C THR A 247 -12.74 20.08 13.40
N PRO A 248 -13.59 19.98 14.45
CA PRO A 248 -13.94 18.70 15.13
C PRO A 248 -14.74 17.65 14.36
N MET A 249 -14.91 17.79 13.04
CA MET A 249 -15.55 16.85 12.12
C MET A 249 -14.63 16.52 10.93
N ASP A 250 -13.30 16.63 11.14
CA ASP A 250 -12.30 16.31 10.13
C ASP A 250 -12.39 14.82 9.74
N GLU A 251 -12.26 14.54 8.44
CA GLU A 251 -12.40 13.20 7.86
C GLU A 251 -11.34 12.21 8.39
N THR A 252 -10.19 12.74 8.80
CA THR A 252 -9.18 11.99 9.53
C THR A 252 -8.83 12.63 10.88
N THR A 253 -8.72 11.79 11.90
CA THR A 253 -8.44 12.19 13.29
C THR A 253 -7.00 12.69 13.48
N TRP A 254 -6.06 12.15 12.70
CA TRP A 254 -4.64 12.47 12.75
C TRP A 254 -4.10 12.64 11.33
N SER A 255 -4.48 13.75 10.68
CA SER A 255 -3.89 14.12 9.40
C SER A 255 -2.36 14.00 9.44
N GLY A 256 -1.75 13.63 8.32
CA GLY A 256 -0.30 13.61 8.15
C GLY A 256 0.33 14.95 8.52
N ARG A 257 1.66 15.02 8.58
CA ARG A 257 2.40 16.24 9.01
C ARG A 257 2.25 17.46 8.07
N GLY A 258 1.31 17.43 7.13
CA GLY A 258 0.90 18.53 6.26
C GLY A 258 1.82 18.73 5.05
N CYS A 259 1.23 18.90 3.85
CA CYS A 259 1.87 19.65 2.77
C CYS A 259 1.44 21.12 2.85
N ARG A 260 2.04 21.98 2.01
CA ARG A 260 1.86 23.43 2.06
C ARG A 260 0.44 23.91 1.71
N ASP A 261 -0.31 23.11 0.95
CA ASP A 261 -1.67 23.43 0.50
C ASP A 261 -2.53 22.15 0.48
N PRO A 262 -3.35 21.90 1.51
CA PRO A 262 -4.19 20.71 1.59
C PRO A 262 -5.39 20.74 0.65
N ASP A 263 -5.70 21.88 0.03
CA ASP A 263 -6.82 21.99 -0.92
C ASP A 263 -6.36 21.73 -2.39
N ALA A 264 -5.05 21.58 -2.63
CA ALA A 264 -4.45 21.47 -3.97
C ALA A 264 -4.39 20.04 -4.52
N PHE A 265 -5.47 19.27 -4.42
CA PHE A 265 -5.53 17.92 -5.00
C PHE A 265 -5.65 17.92 -6.53
N TYR A 266 -5.20 16.84 -7.17
CA TYR A 266 -5.26 16.57 -8.61
C TYR A 266 -6.67 16.79 -9.13
N ARG A 267 -7.65 16.38 -8.32
CA ARG A 267 -9.04 16.74 -8.47
C ARG A 267 -9.67 17.03 -7.11
N HIS A 268 -10.19 18.24 -6.95
CA HIS A 268 -10.94 18.67 -5.78
C HIS A 268 -12.24 19.35 -6.21
N ASP A 269 -13.36 18.64 -6.06
CA ASP A 269 -14.68 19.14 -6.48
C ASP A 269 -15.36 20.03 -5.40
N GLY A 270 -14.64 20.35 -4.31
CA GLY A 270 -15.15 21.13 -3.19
C GLY A 270 -15.71 20.27 -2.06
N VAL A 271 -15.96 20.89 -0.90
CA VAL A 271 -16.58 20.23 0.27
C VAL A 271 -18.01 20.71 0.55
N ASP A 272 -18.51 21.62 -0.29
CA ASP A 272 -19.87 22.14 -0.15
C ASP A 272 -20.89 21.05 -0.49
N GLY A 273 -21.91 20.92 0.35
CA GLY A 273 -22.98 19.94 0.17
C GLY A 273 -22.54 18.49 0.36
N VAL A 274 -21.42 18.24 1.08
CA VAL A 274 -20.99 16.90 1.46
C VAL A 274 -21.63 16.52 2.80
N ASP A 275 -22.45 15.48 2.76
CA ASP A 275 -23.12 14.87 3.92
C ASP A 275 -22.39 13.61 4.42
N GLU A 276 -21.71 12.89 3.52
CA GLU A 276 -20.99 11.65 3.80
C GLU A 276 -19.61 11.65 3.14
N TRP A 277 -18.62 11.15 3.89
CA TRP A 277 -17.26 10.94 3.41
C TRP A 277 -16.96 9.46 3.28
N ARG A 278 -16.34 9.08 2.16
CA ARG A 278 -15.92 7.70 1.87
C ARG A 278 -14.46 7.67 1.46
N HIS A 279 -13.71 6.72 2.01
CA HIS A 279 -12.38 6.40 1.53
C HIS A 279 -12.43 5.26 0.51
N THR A 280 -11.84 5.50 -0.66
CA THR A 280 -11.64 4.48 -1.68
C THR A 280 -10.18 4.09 -1.78
N THR A 281 -9.92 2.82 -2.12
CA THR A 281 -8.59 2.34 -2.49
C THR A 281 -8.26 2.58 -3.97
N GLU A 282 -9.22 3.10 -4.75
CA GLU A 282 -8.97 3.54 -6.13
C GLU A 282 -7.96 4.70 -6.15
N LEU A 283 -6.96 4.57 -7.01
CA LEU A 283 -5.98 5.63 -7.27
C LEU A 283 -6.61 6.69 -8.17
N SER A 284 -6.26 7.95 -7.95
CA SER A 284 -6.63 9.00 -8.91
C SER A 284 -5.86 8.80 -10.21
N GLU A 285 -6.39 9.33 -11.31
CA GLU A 285 -5.70 9.36 -12.60
C GLU A 285 -4.32 10.04 -12.47
N GLY A 286 -4.23 11.14 -11.71
CA GLY A 286 -2.94 11.78 -11.45
C GLY A 286 -1.94 10.91 -10.72
N THR A 287 -2.40 10.14 -9.72
CA THR A 287 -1.52 9.19 -9.00
C THR A 287 -1.03 8.09 -9.93
N LEU A 288 -1.91 7.53 -10.77
CA LEU A 288 -1.56 6.52 -11.76
C LEU A 288 -0.58 7.06 -12.80
N ASP A 289 -0.81 8.27 -13.32
CA ASP A 289 0.07 8.90 -14.31
C ASP A 289 1.46 9.14 -13.73
N ALA A 290 1.56 9.72 -12.53
CA ALA A 290 2.85 9.97 -11.89
C ALA A 290 3.60 8.67 -11.57
N ALA A 291 2.91 7.65 -11.02
CA ALA A 291 3.54 6.36 -10.73
C ALA A 291 4.00 5.64 -12.02
N ALA A 292 3.25 5.75 -13.11
CA ALA A 292 3.66 5.20 -14.39
C ALA A 292 4.89 5.92 -14.99
N ARG A 293 5.02 7.25 -14.78
CA ARG A 293 6.25 7.99 -15.14
C ARG A 293 7.44 7.53 -14.33
N TYR A 294 7.25 7.32 -13.03
CA TYR A 294 8.30 6.76 -12.17
C TYR A 294 8.76 5.40 -12.70
N VAL A 295 7.83 4.50 -13.06
CA VAL A 295 8.17 3.19 -13.64
C VAL A 295 8.98 3.35 -14.92
N GLU A 296 8.53 4.21 -15.84
CA GLU A 296 9.22 4.51 -17.10
C GLU A 296 10.64 5.05 -16.86
N HIS A 297 10.79 6.06 -16.01
CA HIS A 297 12.07 6.77 -15.83
C HIS A 297 13.08 6.05 -14.95
N GLN A 298 12.61 5.33 -13.93
CA GLN A 298 13.46 4.88 -12.82
C GLN A 298 13.58 3.37 -12.72
N LEU A 299 12.64 2.62 -13.31
CA LEU A 299 12.60 1.16 -13.21
C LEU A 299 12.79 0.44 -14.55
N THR A 300 12.81 1.17 -15.67
CA THR A 300 13.32 0.63 -16.92
C THR A 300 14.83 0.84 -16.98
N GLY A 301 15.55 -0.19 -17.42
CA GLY A 301 17.00 -0.18 -17.43
C GLY A 301 17.58 0.76 -18.50
N ASP A 302 18.28 1.79 -18.04
CA ASP A 302 19.50 2.31 -18.70
C ASP A 302 20.73 1.96 -17.84
#